data_AF-A0A7W0UW82-F1
#
_entry.id   AF-A0A7W0UW82-F1
#
_cell.length_a   1.000
_cell.length_b   1.000
_cell.length_c   1.000
_cell.angle_alpha   90.00
_cell.angle_beta   90.00
_cell.angle_gamma   90.00
#
_symmetry.space_group_name_H-M   'P 1'
#
loop_
_entity.id
_entity.type
_entity.pdbx_description
1 polymer ?
#
loop_
_entity_poly.entity_id
_entity_poly.type
_entity_poly.pdbx_seq_one_letter_code
_entity_poly.pdbx_strand_id
1 'polypeptide(L)'
;RGREMEGMIDMVENDKADIDASDVVLVNFVKPSVGTSMEVLYAWERSKKVILVAPQSTVISPWLVYHSHHVFPTVEDAVAHINRMSFEGITEGNQQCQA
;
A
#
# COMPACT_ATOMS: atom_id res chain seq x y z
N ARG A 1 20.46 -11.74 18.59
CA ARG A 1 20.67 -11.97 17.14
C ARG A 1 20.93 -13.46 16.95
N GLY A 2 20.05 -14.17 16.23
CA GLY A 2 20.25 -15.61 15.92
C GLY A 2 19.04 -16.54 16.15
N ARG A 3 17.91 -16.05 16.70
CA ARG A 3 16.63 -16.79 16.78
C ARG A 3 15.47 -16.11 16.02
N GLU A 4 15.78 -15.05 15.28
CA GLU A 4 14.83 -14.27 14.46
C GLU A 4 14.78 -14.77 13.01
N MET A 5 15.55 -15.83 12.70
CA MET A 5 15.66 -16.42 11.36
C MET A 5 14.74 -17.64 11.18
N GLU A 6 14.23 -18.19 12.29
CA GLU A 6 13.33 -19.32 12.27
C GLU A 6 11.93 -18.81 11.90
N GLY A 7 11.39 -19.25 10.76
CA GLY A 7 10.12 -18.74 10.22
C GLY A 7 10.22 -17.41 9.47
N MET A 8 11.42 -16.86 9.24
CA MET A 8 11.59 -15.61 8.46
C MET A 8 11.06 -15.76 7.03
N ILE A 9 11.31 -16.92 6.41
CA ILE A 9 10.82 -17.21 5.06
C ILE A 9 9.29 -17.16 5.07
N ASP A 10 8.65 -17.88 6.00
CA ASP A 10 7.19 -17.91 6.08
C ASP A 10 6.61 -16.53 6.35
N MET A 11 7.23 -15.72 7.22
CA MET A 11 6.83 -14.34 7.46
C MET A 11 6.84 -13.51 6.17
N VAL A 12 7.97 -13.53 5.45
CA VAL A 12 8.13 -12.77 4.19
C VAL A 12 7.19 -13.27 3.10
N GLU A 13 7.00 -14.59 2.97
CA GLU A 13 6.09 -15.16 1.96
C GLU A 13 4.62 -14.91 2.30
N ASN A 14 4.25 -14.89 3.59
CA ASN A 14 2.90 -14.53 4.01
C ASN A 14 2.61 -13.04 3.72
N ASP A 15 3.53 -12.12 4.02
CA ASP A 15 3.36 -10.70 3.71
C ASP A 15 3.19 -10.47 2.19
N LYS A 16 3.96 -11.21 1.38
CA LYS A 16 3.81 -11.20 -0.09
C LYS A 16 2.46 -11.72 -0.54
N ALA A 17 1.99 -12.83 0.04
CA ALA A 17 0.68 -13.40 -0.28
C ALA A 17 -0.46 -12.44 0.07
N ASP A 18 -0.37 -11.75 1.21
CA ASP A 18 -1.32 -10.72 1.61
C ASP A 18 -1.32 -9.53 0.64
N ILE A 19 -0.14 -9.09 0.18
CA ILE A 19 -0.02 -8.06 -0.86
C ILE A 19 -0.65 -8.53 -2.17
N ASP A 20 -0.38 -9.77 -2.60
CA ASP A 20 -0.92 -10.35 -3.82
C ASP A 20 -2.46 -10.43 -3.78
N ALA A 21 -3.04 -10.72 -2.61
CA ALA A 21 -4.48 -10.78 -2.39
C ALA A 21 -5.15 -9.39 -2.24
N SER A 22 -4.36 -8.33 -2.04
CA SER A 22 -4.88 -6.96 -1.86
C SER A 22 -5.04 -6.19 -3.19
N ASP A 23 -6.01 -5.28 -3.23
CA ASP A 23 -6.13 -4.29 -4.32
C ASP A 23 -5.30 -3.02 -4.05
N VAL A 24 -5.25 -2.63 -2.76
CA VAL A 24 -4.61 -1.42 -2.27
C VAL A 24 -3.74 -1.76 -1.06
N VAL A 25 -2.50 -1.26 -1.08
CA VAL A 25 -1.55 -1.36 0.04
C VAL A 25 -1.45 0.01 0.71
N LEU A 26 -1.98 0.09 1.93
CA LEU A 26 -1.90 1.30 2.76
C LEU A 26 -0.70 1.21 3.71
N VAL A 27 0.26 2.12 3.55
CA VAL A 27 1.55 2.08 4.23
C VAL A 27 1.61 3.18 5.28
N ASN A 28 1.59 2.80 6.56
CA ASN A 28 1.72 3.74 7.66
C ASN A 28 3.19 4.03 7.99
N PHE A 29 3.73 5.11 7.44
CA PHE A 29 5.14 5.46 7.51
C PHE A 29 5.47 6.36 8.71
N VAL A 30 5.18 5.85 9.92
CA VAL A 30 5.57 6.51 11.18
C VAL A 30 7.03 6.24 11.51
N LYS A 31 7.52 5.03 11.22
CA LYS A 31 8.91 4.61 11.46
C LYS A 31 9.45 3.88 10.22
N PRO A 32 10.48 4.42 9.55
CA PRO A 32 11.09 3.75 8.40
C PRO A 32 11.63 2.38 8.78
N SER A 33 11.37 1.38 7.95
CA SER A 33 11.97 0.05 8.06
C SER A 33 12.37 -0.50 6.69
N VAL A 34 13.35 -1.40 6.69
CA VAL A 34 13.76 -2.11 5.46
C VAL A 34 12.60 -2.97 4.95
N GLY A 35 11.92 -3.71 5.84
CA GLY A 35 10.77 -4.56 5.48
C GLY A 35 9.67 -3.79 4.75
N THR A 36 9.23 -2.66 5.33
CA THR A 36 8.22 -1.79 4.71
C THR A 36 8.65 -1.26 3.34
N SER A 37 9.95 -0.96 3.16
CA SER A 37 10.46 -0.52 1.86
C SER A 37 10.44 -1.67 0.84
N MET A 38 10.72 -2.90 1.28
CA MET A 38 10.64 -4.11 0.44
C MET A 38 9.20 -4.43 0.05
N GLU A 39 8.25 -4.32 0.99
CA GLU A 39 6.80 -4.50 0.75
C GLU A 39 6.28 -3.47 -0.27
N VAL A 40 6.66 -2.19 -0.12
CA VAL A 40 6.29 -1.11 -1.05
C VAL A 40 6.78 -1.41 -2.47
N LEU A 41 8.06 -1.78 -2.62
CA LEU A 41 8.62 -2.09 -3.93
C LEU A 41 7.94 -3.33 -4.54
N TYR A 42 7.73 -4.38 -3.73
CA TYR A 42 7.06 -5.61 -4.17
C TYR A 42 5.63 -5.36 -4.68
N ALA A 43 4.88 -4.54 -3.95
CA ALA A 43 3.53 -4.11 -4.32
C ALA A 43 3.54 -3.28 -5.63
N TRP A 44 4.47 -2.33 -5.73
CA TRP A 44 4.62 -1.48 -6.92
C TRP A 44 4.92 -2.29 -8.19
N GLU A 45 5.86 -3.23 -8.13
CA GLU A 45 6.23 -4.10 -9.26
C GLU A 45 5.06 -4.97 -9.75
N ARG A 46 4.07 -5.23 -8.88
CA ARG A 46 2.84 -5.96 -9.20
C ARG A 46 1.66 -5.06 -9.57
N SER A 47 1.93 -3.79 -9.83
CA SER A 47 0.92 -2.79 -10.18
C SER A 47 -0.18 -2.62 -9.10
N LYS A 48 0.13 -2.93 -7.83
CA LYS A 48 -0.79 -2.69 -6.71
C LYS A 48 -0.88 -1.18 -6.42
N LYS A 49 -2.03 -0.73 -5.94
CA LYS A 49 -2.20 0.67 -5.55
C LYS A 49 -1.53 0.92 -4.20
N VAL A 50 -0.35 1.54 -4.22
CA VAL A 50 0.37 1.92 -2.98
C VAL A 50 -0.04 3.32 -2.53
N ILE A 51 -0.52 3.43 -1.29
CA ILE A 51 -0.87 4.70 -0.63
C ILE A 51 -0.03 4.85 0.64
N LEU A 52 0.70 5.96 0.75
CA LEU A 52 1.57 6.25 1.88
C LEU A 52 0.86 7.19 2.87
N VAL A 53 1.00 6.92 4.16
CA VAL A 53 0.60 7.83 5.24
C VAL A 53 1.85 8.28 5.98
N ALA A 54 2.12 9.57 5.98
CA ALA A 54 3.26 10.15 6.67
C ALA A 54 2.93 11.58 7.13
N PRO A 55 3.20 11.94 8.39
CA PRO A 55 3.05 13.34 8.85
C PRO A 55 3.78 14.33 7.93
N GLN A 56 3.23 15.54 7.77
CA GLN A 56 3.80 16.54 6.85
C GLN A 56 5.25 16.93 7.17
N SER A 57 5.68 16.80 8.42
CA SER A 57 7.06 17.06 8.85
C SER A 57 8.03 15.91 8.58
N THR A 58 7.55 14.76 8.09
CA THR A 58 8.38 13.58 7.84
C THR A 58 9.20 13.77 6.57
N VAL A 59 10.51 13.56 6.68
CA VAL A 59 11.39 13.48 5.50
C VAL A 59 11.21 12.12 4.86
N ILE A 60 10.58 12.09 3.69
CA ILE A 60 10.29 10.86 2.95
C ILE A 60 11.40 10.64 1.91
N SER A 61 11.88 9.41 1.80
CA SER A 61 12.84 9.03 0.76
C SER A 61 12.23 9.22 -0.64
N PRO A 62 13.00 9.74 -1.63
CA PRO A 62 12.55 9.81 -3.02
C PRO A 62 12.06 8.45 -3.56
N TRP A 63 12.64 7.35 -3.08
CA TRP A 63 12.22 6.01 -3.44
C TRP A 63 10.79 5.70 -3.01
N LEU A 64 10.40 6.08 -1.80
CA LEU A 64 9.03 5.86 -1.32
C LEU A 64 8.03 6.76 -2.03
N VAL A 65 8.40 8.01 -2.30
CA VAL A 65 7.54 8.93 -3.07
C VAL A 65 7.33 8.39 -4.48
N TYR A 66 8.39 7.92 -5.14
CA TYR A 66 8.31 7.37 -6.49
C TYR A 66 7.46 6.09 -6.57
N HIS A 67 7.61 5.19 -5.59
CA HIS A 67 6.88 3.91 -5.54
C HIS A 67 5.53 4.02 -4.79
N SER A 68 5.00 5.22 -4.63
CA SER A 68 3.67 5.48 -4.06
C SER A 68 2.83 6.26 -5.05
N HIS A 69 1.51 6.05 -5.02
CA HIS A 69 0.58 6.78 -5.89
C HIS A 69 0.06 8.05 -5.22
N HIS A 70 -0.18 7.97 -3.91
CA HIS A 70 -0.65 9.09 -3.10
C HIS A 70 0.05 9.09 -1.74
N VAL A 71 0.24 10.28 -1.19
CA VAL A 71 0.79 10.48 0.16
C VAL A 71 -0.20 11.33 0.95
N PHE A 72 -0.62 10.85 2.10
CA PHE A 72 -1.56 11.52 3.00
C PHE A 72 -0.93 11.80 4.36
N PRO A 73 -1.31 12.90 5.03
CA PRO A 73 -0.78 13.24 6.35
C PRO A 73 -1.34 12.36 7.47
N THR A 74 -2.53 11.79 7.26
CA THR A 74 -3.27 10.99 8.25
C THR A 74 -3.85 9.73 7.62
N VAL A 75 -4.14 8.73 8.46
CA VAL A 75 -4.76 7.47 8.02
C VAL A 75 -6.20 7.72 7.58
N GLU A 76 -6.89 8.63 8.28
CA GLU A 76 -8.26 9.03 8.01
C GLU A 76 -8.42 9.61 6.59
N ASP A 77 -7.51 10.49 6.18
CA ASP A 77 -7.50 11.06 4.83
C ASP A 77 -7.26 9.98 3.75
N ALA A 78 -6.34 9.05 4.02
CA ALA A 78 -6.05 7.95 3.11
C ALA A 78 -7.25 7.00 2.96
N VAL A 79 -7.88 6.61 4.07
CA VAL A 79 -9.07 5.75 4.06
C VAL A 79 -10.25 6.43 3.36
N ALA A 80 -10.44 7.73 3.59
CA ALA A 80 -11.46 8.50 2.88
C ALA A 80 -11.23 8.52 1.36
N HIS A 81 -9.96 8.60 0.92
CA HIS A 81 -9.61 8.49 -0.49
C HIS A 81 -9.87 7.09 -1.06
N ILE A 82 -9.42 6.04 -0.36
CA ILE A 82 -9.63 4.64 -0.78
C ILE A 82 -11.11 4.33 -0.94
N ASN A 83 -11.93 4.73 0.04
CA ASN A 83 -13.37 4.49 -0.01
C ASN A 83 -14.00 5.13 -1.25
N ARG A 84 -13.59 6.35 -1.63
CA ARG A 84 -14.09 7.01 -2.85
C ARG A 84 -13.71 6.26 -4.12
N MET A 85 -12.46 5.77 -4.22
CA MET A 85 -12.00 4.95 -5.35
C MET A 85 -12.84 3.69 -5.53
N SER A 86 -13.16 3.01 -4.43
CA SER A 86 -13.96 1.78 -4.46
C SER A 86 -15.39 2.00 -4.97
N PHE A 87 -15.94 3.21 -4.84
CA PHE A 87 -17.27 3.53 -5.38
C PHE A 87 -17.27 3.89 -6.87
N GLU A 88 -16.18 4.48 -7.38
CA GLU A 88 -16.07 4.86 -8.81
C GLU A 88 -16.08 3.62 -9.73
N GLY A 89 -15.47 2.51 -9.29
CA GLY A 89 -15.51 1.23 -10.00
C GLY A 89 -16.90 0.56 -10.05
N ILE A 90 -17.85 0.97 -9.21
CA ILE A 90 -19.22 0.44 -9.21
C ILE A 90 -20.11 1.25 -10.18
N THR A 91 -19.85 2.54 -10.35
CA THR A 91 -20.67 3.41 -11.22
C THR A 91 -20.47 3.14 -12.72
N GLU A 92 -19.28 2.69 -13.14
CA GLU A 92 -19.04 2.35 -14.55
C GLU A 92 -19.70 1.02 -14.97
N GLY A 93 -19.98 0.13 -14.02
CA GLY A 93 -20.64 -1.16 -14.27
C GLY A 93 -22.15 -1.08 -14.55
N ASN A 94 -22.78 0.09 -14.40
CA ASN A 94 -24.24 0.24 -14.49
C ASN A 94 -24.74 1.06 -15.70
N GLN A 95 -23.85 1.41 -16.64
CA GLN A 95 -24.21 2.11 -17.88
C GLN A 95 -24.22 1.25 -19.16
N GLN A 96 -23.91 -0.05 -19.08
CA GLN A 96 -24.01 -0.98 -20.21
C GLN A 96 -25.20 -1.94 -20.06
N CYS A 97 -26.42 -1.42 -19.93
CA CYS A 97 -27.65 -2.22 -20.08
C CYS A 97 -28.85 -1.34 -20.44
N GLN A 98 -28.69 -0.38 -21.36
CA GLN A 98 -29.81 0.22 -22.10
C GLN A 98 -29.34 0.57 -23.52
N ALA A 99 -29.56 -0.36 -24.44
CA ALA A 99 -29.72 -0.13 -25.87
C ALA A 99 -30.47 -1.32 -26.49
#